data_AF-A0A0M2XUV5-F1
#
_entry.id   AF-A0A0M2XUV5-F1
#
_cell.length_a   1.000
_cell.length_b   1.000
_cell.length_c   1.000
_cell.angle_alpha   90.00
_cell.angle_beta   90.00
_cell.angle_gamma   90.00
#
_symmetry.space_group_name_H-M   'P 1'
#
loop_
_entity.id
_entity.type
_entity.pdbx_description
1 polymer ?
#
loop_
_entity_poly.entity_id
_entity_poly.type
_entity_poly.pdbx_seq_one_letter_code
_entity_poly.pdbx_strand_id
1 'polypeptide(L)'
;MFKKTEINRDTKLLVDLKITGDDADDFFIAFAEKFNVDISGFKIGDYFGNEEDYVSSLIKDLFRNKEKGRKSLNIGQLEKAVIVGRLDEDVINS
;
A
#
# COMPACT_ATOMS: atom_id res chain seq x y z
N MET A 1 6.54 24.36 4.16
CA MET A 1 5.17 24.47 3.63
C MET A 1 4.88 23.18 2.87
N PHE A 2 3.97 22.34 3.36
CA PHE A 2 3.57 21.14 2.63
C PHE A 2 2.80 21.58 1.37
N LYS A 3 3.26 21.14 0.19
CA LYS A 3 2.55 21.42 -1.07
C LYS A 3 1.30 20.54 -1.08
N LYS A 4 0.13 21.15 -1.02
CA LYS A 4 -1.15 20.44 -1.15
C LYS A 4 -1.18 19.78 -2.53
N THR A 5 -1.30 18.46 -2.55
CA THR A 5 -1.38 17.65 -3.77
C THR A 5 -2.75 16.98 -3.79
N GLU A 6 -3.44 17.07 -4.92
CA GLU A 6 -4.72 16.39 -5.11
C GLU A 6 -4.51 14.89 -5.29
N ILE A 7 -5.34 14.10 -4.61
CA ILE A 7 -5.35 12.64 -4.77
C ILE A 7 -6.11 12.31 -6.04
N ASN A 8 -5.55 11.42 -6.84
CA ASN A 8 -6.17 10.86 -8.05
C ASN A 8 -5.91 9.35 -8.12
N ARG A 9 -6.42 8.71 -9.17
CA ARG A 9 -6.35 7.25 -9.34
C ARG A 9 -4.91 6.71 -9.44
N ASP A 10 -3.96 7.52 -9.88
CA ASP A 10 -2.54 7.15 -10.00
C ASP A 10 -1.75 7.36 -8.70
N THR A 11 -2.35 8.03 -7.71
CA THR A 11 -1.71 8.28 -6.41
C THR A 11 -1.39 6.97 -5.71
N LYS A 12 -0.12 6.79 -5.35
CA LYS A 12 0.42 5.56 -4.75
C LYS A 12 0.38 5.65 -3.23
N LEU A 13 -0.13 4.59 -2.59
CA LEU A 13 -0.28 4.53 -1.14
C LEU A 13 1.07 4.69 -0.41
N LEU A 14 2.09 3.92 -0.80
CA LEU A 14 3.42 3.99 -0.19
C LEU A 14 4.19 5.25 -0.61
N VAL A 15 4.28 5.54 -1.91
CA VAL A 15 5.21 6.57 -2.40
C VAL A 15 4.67 7.97 -2.16
N ASP A 16 3.39 8.21 -2.43
CA ASP A 16 2.79 9.55 -2.40
C ASP A 16 2.12 9.83 -1.06
N LEU A 17 1.42 8.84 -0.49
CA LEU A 17 0.68 9.00 0.77
C LEU A 17 1.46 8.53 2.01
N LYS A 18 2.59 7.84 1.82
CA LYS A 18 3.46 7.34 2.89
C LYS A 18 2.78 6.36 3.86
N ILE A 19 1.73 5.67 3.41
CA ILE A 19 1.11 4.56 4.14
C ILE A 19 2.05 3.36 4.07
N THR A 20 2.48 2.82 5.21
CA THR A 20 3.47 1.73 5.32
C THR A 20 3.45 1.14 6.74
N GLY A 21 4.03 -0.04 6.96
CA GLY A 21 4.11 -0.62 8.30
C GLY A 21 2.72 -0.84 8.93
N ASP A 22 2.59 -0.57 10.23
CA ASP A 22 1.34 -0.75 10.98
C ASP A 22 0.21 0.12 10.41
N ASP A 23 0.53 1.33 9.90
CA ASP A 23 -0.46 2.20 9.24
C ASP A 23 -1.07 1.52 8.00
N ALA A 24 -0.30 0.67 7.31
CA ALA A 24 -0.81 -0.08 6.17
C ALA A 24 -1.74 -1.21 6.65
N ASP A 25 -1.35 -1.96 7.68
CA ASP A 25 -2.18 -3.03 8.24
C ASP A 25 -3.55 -2.48 8.70
N ASP A 26 -3.55 -1.41 9.49
CA ASP A 26 -4.76 -0.73 9.97
C ASP A 26 -5.62 -0.21 8.81
N PHE A 27 -4.97 0.37 7.78
CA PHE A 27 -5.67 0.84 6.59
C PHE A 27 -6.39 -0.30 5.86
N PHE A 28 -5.74 -1.44 5.62
CA PHE A 28 -6.34 -2.54 4.86
C PHE A 28 -7.42 -3.27 5.65
N ILE A 29 -7.29 -3.40 6.97
CA ILE A 29 -8.35 -3.92 7.84
C ILE A 29 -9.58 -3.02 7.74
N ALA A 30 -9.42 -1.71 7.96
CA ALA A 30 -10.54 -0.77 7.89
C ALA A 30 -11.15 -0.70 6.48
N PHE A 31 -10.33 -0.75 5.43
CA PHE A 31 -10.78 -0.79 4.03
C PHE A 31 -11.61 -2.04 3.73
N ALA A 32 -11.13 -3.21 4.12
CA ALA A 32 -11.81 -4.49 3.91
C ALA A 32 -13.18 -4.51 4.60
N GLU A 33 -13.24 -4.09 5.87
CA GLU A 33 -14.49 -4.02 6.64
C GLU A 33 -15.46 -2.98 6.07
N LYS A 34 -14.96 -1.78 5.73
CA LYS A 34 -15.81 -0.67 5.30
C LYS A 34 -16.45 -0.91 3.95
N PHE A 35 -15.73 -1.54 3.03
CA PHE A 35 -16.17 -1.75 1.65
C PHE A 35 -16.53 -3.20 1.34
N ASN A 36 -16.48 -4.09 2.34
CA ASN A 36 -16.72 -5.52 2.19
C ASN A 36 -15.84 -6.15 1.09
N VAL A 37 -14.53 -5.95 1.20
CA VAL A 37 -13.52 -6.45 0.27
C VAL A 37 -12.78 -7.63 0.90
N ASP A 38 -12.75 -8.77 0.22
CA ASP A 38 -11.91 -9.90 0.62
C ASP A 38 -10.43 -9.60 0.35
N ILE A 39 -9.64 -9.50 1.41
CA ILE A 39 -8.19 -9.26 1.35
C ILE A 39 -7.37 -10.51 1.71
N SER A 40 -7.99 -11.68 1.86
CA SER A 40 -7.29 -12.92 2.24
C SER A 40 -6.23 -13.35 1.22
N GLY A 41 -6.39 -12.96 -0.05
CA GLY A 41 -5.42 -13.17 -1.12
C GLY A 41 -4.36 -12.07 -1.26
N PHE A 42 -4.45 -10.98 -0.50
CA PHE A 42 -3.55 -9.83 -0.61
C PHE A 42 -2.29 -10.01 0.23
N LYS A 43 -1.13 -10.08 -0.42
CA LYS A 43 0.17 -10.18 0.25
C LYS A 43 0.72 -8.80 0.58
N ILE A 44 0.21 -8.18 1.65
CA ILE A 44 0.56 -6.81 2.05
C ILE A 44 2.08 -6.55 2.14
N GLY A 45 2.85 -7.55 2.60
CA GLY A 45 4.31 -7.46 2.69
C GLY A 45 5.04 -7.21 1.36
N ASP A 46 4.46 -7.62 0.22
CA ASP A 46 5.03 -7.36 -1.12
C ASP A 46 4.98 -5.86 -1.49
N TYR A 47 4.11 -5.09 -0.83
CA TYR A 47 3.80 -3.69 -1.14
C TYR A 47 4.31 -2.72 -0.07
N PHE A 48 4.17 -3.07 1.22
CA PHE A 48 4.38 -2.12 2.33
C PHE A 48 5.51 -2.53 3.29
N GLY A 49 6.02 -3.76 3.20
CA GLY A 49 7.09 -4.28 4.07
C GLY A 49 6.67 -4.47 5.53
N ASN A 50 7.47 -5.22 6.30
CA ASN A 50 7.22 -5.46 7.72
C ASN A 50 8.01 -4.47 8.58
N GLU A 51 7.41 -4.01 9.69
CA GLU A 51 8.03 -3.04 10.61
C GLU A 51 9.32 -3.54 11.29
N GLU A 52 9.59 -4.84 11.29
CA GLU A 52 10.86 -5.41 11.76
C GLU A 52 12.08 -4.90 10.97
N ASP A 53 11.88 -4.38 9.75
CA ASP A 53 12.96 -3.79 8.99
C ASP A 53 13.38 -2.41 9.52
N TYR A 54 12.47 -1.62 10.11
CA TYR A 54 12.58 -0.15 10.30
C TYR A 54 13.57 0.34 11.36
N VAL A 55 14.14 -0.54 12.18
CA VAL A 55 14.96 -0.12 13.32
C VAL A 55 16.43 0.10 12.92
N SER A 56 16.72 1.24 12.28
CA SER A 56 17.90 2.07 12.60
C SER A 56 18.01 3.26 11.62
N SER A 57 18.04 4.46 12.19
CA SER A 57 18.31 5.75 11.53
C SER A 57 19.63 5.76 10.70
N LEU A 58 20.53 4.79 10.90
CA LEU A 58 21.79 4.64 10.16
C LEU A 58 21.67 3.87 8.83
N ILE A 59 20.51 3.30 8.51
CA ILE A 59 20.34 2.34 7.40
C ILE A 59 19.53 2.95 6.23
N LYS A 60 19.14 4.23 6.26
CA LYS A 60 18.34 4.90 5.21
C LYS A 60 18.82 4.64 3.77
N ASP A 61 20.14 4.55 3.55
CA ASP A 61 20.71 4.23 2.23
C ASP A 61 20.45 2.79 1.77
N LEU A 62 20.29 1.84 2.70
CA LEU A 62 19.90 0.46 2.43
C LEU A 62 18.39 0.37 2.10
N PHE A 63 17.55 1.16 2.77
CA PHE A 63 16.11 1.22 2.50
C PHE A 63 15.76 1.75 1.13
N ARG A 64 16.53 2.74 0.64
CA ARG A 64 16.36 3.27 -0.72
C ARG A 64 16.55 2.20 -1.80
N ASN A 65 17.28 1.13 -1.49
CA ASN A 65 17.46 -0.02 -2.37
C ASN A 65 16.40 -1.10 -2.17
N LYS A 66 15.79 -1.22 -0.98
CA LYS A 66 14.69 -2.17 -0.68
C LYS A 66 13.35 -1.70 -1.26
N GLU A 67 13.12 -0.39 -1.30
CA GLU A 67 11.97 0.21 -2.04
C GLU A 67 11.98 -0.15 -3.53
N LYS A 68 13.15 -0.39 -4.15
CA LYS A 68 13.24 -0.75 -5.57
C LYS A 68 12.65 -2.11 -5.93
N GLY A 69 12.37 -2.97 -4.95
CA GLY A 69 11.76 -4.29 -5.16
C GLY A 69 10.28 -4.37 -4.77
N ARG A 70 9.72 -3.32 -4.14
CA ARG A 70 8.32 -3.36 -3.69
C ARG A 70 7.37 -3.12 -4.86
N LYS A 71 6.26 -3.84 -4.84
CA LYS A 71 5.15 -3.57 -5.76
C LYS A 71 4.49 -2.24 -5.38
N SER A 72 3.85 -1.61 -6.36
CA SER A 72 3.12 -0.35 -6.15
C SER A 72 1.63 -0.63 -6.18
N LEU A 73 0.90 -0.01 -5.24
CA LEU A 73 -0.56 -0.03 -5.21
C LEU A 73 -1.08 1.42 -5.21
N ASN A 74 -2.03 1.71 -6.10
CA ASN A 74 -2.63 3.04 -6.26
C ASN A 74 -4.13 3.07 -5.94
N ILE A 75 -4.69 4.28 -5.85
CA ILE A 75 -6.12 4.47 -5.54
C ILE A 75 -7.03 3.80 -6.57
N GLY A 76 -6.68 3.84 -7.87
CA GLY A 76 -7.49 3.22 -8.92
C GLY A 76 -7.62 1.70 -8.77
N GLN A 77 -6.59 1.03 -8.25
CA GLN A 77 -6.61 -0.40 -7.94
C GLN A 77 -7.46 -0.70 -6.71
N LEU A 78 -7.46 0.17 -5.68
CA LEU A 78 -8.39 0.04 -4.55
C LEU A 78 -9.85 0.20 -4.99
N GLU A 79 -10.15 1.20 -5.82
CA GLU A 79 -11.49 1.39 -6.39
C GLU A 79 -11.96 0.14 -7.14
N LYS A 80 -11.06 -0.46 -7.93
CA LYS A 80 -11.34 -1.70 -8.66
C LYS A 80 -11.60 -2.87 -7.70
N ALA A 81 -10.82 -3.00 -6.64
CA ALA A 81 -11.03 -4.03 -5.62
C ALA A 81 -12.39 -3.89 -4.93
N VAL A 82 -12.87 -2.66 -4.68
CA VAL A 82 -14.23 -2.41 -4.16
C VAL A 82 -15.30 -2.87 -5.16
N ILE A 83 -15.12 -2.57 -6.45
CA ILE A 83 -16.07 -2.98 -7.50
C ILE A 83 -16.16 -4.50 -7.63
N VAL A 84 -15.02 -5.19 -7.54
CA VAL A 84 -14.94 -6.67 -7.66
C VAL A 84 -15.31 -7.37 -6.34
N GLY A 85 -15.09 -6.72 -5.20
CA GLY A 85 -15.27 -7.28 -3.86
C GLY A 85 -14.08 -8.09 -3.33
N ARG A 86 -12.91 -8.00 -3.97
CA ARG A 86 -11.67 -8.65 -3.49
C ARG A 86 -10.42 -7.90 -3.92
N LEU A 87 -9.35 -8.04 -3.16
CA LEU A 87 -8.01 -7.53 -3.46
C LEU A 87 -7.02 -8.70 -3.53
N ASP A 88 -6.51 -8.95 -4.73
CA ASP A 88 -5.46 -9.93 -5.01
C ASP A 88 -4.68 -9.52 -6.27
N GLU A 89 -3.65 -10.29 -6.62
CA GLU A 89 -2.80 -10.00 -7.77
C GLU A 89 -3.56 -10.03 -9.11
N ASP A 90 -4.62 -10.82 -9.26
CA ASP A 90 -5.39 -10.87 -10.50
C ASP A 90 -6.17 -9.58 -10.70
N VAL A 91 -6.77 -9.05 -9.63
CA VAL A 91 -7.48 -7.77 -9.65
C VAL A 91 -6.51 -6.61 -9.88
N ILE A 92 -5.34 -6.64 -9.25
CA ILE A 92 -4.33 -5.58 -9.34
C ILE A 92 -3.74 -5.46 -10.75
N ASN A 93 -3.56 -6.59 -11.46
CA ASN A 93 -2.86 -6.65 -12.76
C ASN A 93 -3.80 -6.69 -13.98
N SER A 94 -5.13 -6.69 -13.80
CA SER A 94 -6.10 -6.73 -14.90
C SER A 94 -6.51 -5.37 -15.47
#